data_AF-A0A081N2E2-F1
#
_entry.id   AF-A0A081N2E2-F1
#
_cell.length_a   1.000
_cell.length_b   1.000
_cell.length_c   1.000
_cell.angle_alpha   90.00
_cell.angle_beta   90.00
_cell.angle_gamma   90.00
#
_symmetry.space_group_name_H-M   'P 1'
#
loop_
_entity.id
_entity.type
_entity.pdbx_description
1 polymer ?
#
loop_
_entity_poly.entity_id
_entity_poly.type
_entity_poly.pdbx_seq_one_letter_code
_entity_poly.pdbx_strand_id
1 'polypeptide(L)'
;MSYRQLTEQDRITIWSLRREGKSQADIARKLGCHRSTISRELRRNNTLSGYDARCAHQQAEERRRHHRAAATPDLGNLLGMLSTLGWSKEKQKEFILRHHPELKLSVEQMMSR
;
A
#
# COMPACT_ATOMS: atom_id res chain seq x y z
N MET A 1 11.90 -15.89 -7.54
CA MET A 1 12.17 -14.99 -6.39
C MET A 1 10.84 -14.62 -5.77
N SER A 2 10.64 -14.94 -4.48
CA SER A 2 9.45 -14.48 -3.76
C SER A 2 9.46 -12.95 -3.65
N TYR A 3 8.31 -12.33 -3.86
CA TYR A 3 8.16 -10.89 -3.73
C TYR A 3 8.25 -10.48 -2.26
N ARG A 4 9.34 -9.83 -1.88
CA ARG A 4 9.56 -9.31 -0.52
C ARG A 4 9.47 -7.78 -0.52
N GLN A 5 8.60 -7.25 0.34
CA GLN A 5 8.57 -5.82 0.66
C GLN A 5 9.72 -5.47 1.60
N LEU A 6 10.31 -4.28 1.40
CA LEU A 6 11.23 -3.71 2.39
C LEU A 6 10.43 -3.30 3.62
N THR A 7 10.85 -3.78 4.78
CA THR A 7 10.33 -3.38 6.09
C THR A 7 10.84 -1.99 6.48
N GLU A 8 10.32 -1.43 7.56
CA GLU A 8 10.90 -0.21 8.14
C GLU A 8 12.36 -0.44 8.57
N GLN A 9 12.65 -1.58 9.21
CA GLN A 9 14.00 -1.95 9.63
C GLN A 9 14.98 -2.07 8.45
N ASP A 10 14.51 -2.60 7.31
CA ASP A 10 15.32 -2.66 6.09
C ASP A 10 15.69 -1.23 5.63
N ARG A 11 14.76 -0.28 5.68
CA ARG A 11 15.02 1.13 5.29
C ARG A 11 15.98 1.83 6.25
N ILE A 12 15.86 1.58 7.55
CA ILE A 12 16.83 2.07 8.56
C ILE A 12 18.23 1.54 8.23
N THR A 13 18.34 0.26 7.85
CA THR A 13 19.61 -0.34 7.44
C THR A 13 20.16 0.30 6.16
N ILE A 14 19.32 0.55 5.15
CA ILE A 14 19.72 1.26 3.93
C ILE A 14 20.28 2.64 4.28
N TRP A 15 19.59 3.38 5.16
CA TRP A 15 20.00 4.71 5.59
C TRP A 15 21.37 4.70 6.28
N SER A 16 21.59 3.82 7.27
CA SER A 16 22.88 3.69 7.96
C SER A 16 24.02 3.40 6.98
N LEU A 17 23.83 2.37 6.14
CA LEU A 17 24.87 1.94 5.21
C LEU A 17 25.19 2.98 4.13
N ARG A 18 24.20 3.80 3.72
CA ARG A 18 24.48 4.92 2.83
C ARG A 18 25.31 6.01 3.51
N ARG A 19 25.04 6.30 4.79
CA ARG A 19 25.86 7.25 5.57
C ARG A 19 27.30 6.77 5.76
N GLU A 20 27.49 5.46 5.82
CA GLU A 20 28.81 4.81 5.81
C GLU A 20 29.48 4.75 4.42
N GLY A 21 28.84 5.30 3.38
CA GLY A 21 29.39 5.32 2.01
C GLY A 21 29.33 3.99 1.27
N LYS A 22 28.52 3.02 1.73
CA LYS A 22 28.40 1.71 1.07
C LYS A 22 27.68 1.80 -0.28
N SER A 23 28.10 0.95 -1.21
CA SER A 23 27.46 0.87 -2.53
C SER A 23 26.07 0.23 -2.44
N GLN A 24 25.20 0.49 -3.43
CA GLN A 24 23.90 -0.18 -3.51
C GLN A 24 24.03 -1.71 -3.58
N ALA A 25 25.13 -2.22 -4.16
CA ALA A 25 25.40 -3.65 -4.25
C ALA A 25 25.71 -4.26 -2.87
N ASP A 26 26.47 -3.55 -2.03
CA ASP A 26 26.79 -4.01 -0.67
C ASP A 26 25.55 -4.00 0.22
N ILE A 27 24.73 -2.95 0.12
CA ILE A 27 23.45 -2.83 0.82
C ILE A 27 22.51 -3.99 0.42
N ALA A 28 22.43 -4.28 -0.88
CA ALA A 28 21.61 -5.37 -1.39
C ALA A 28 22.08 -6.74 -0.86
N ARG A 29 23.40 -6.99 -0.84
CA ARG A 29 24.00 -8.19 -0.24
C ARG A 29 23.66 -8.30 1.25
N LYS A 30 23.78 -7.21 2.01
CA LYS A 30 23.48 -7.20 3.45
C LYS A 30 22.02 -7.49 3.76
N LEU A 31 21.10 -7.00 2.94
CA LEU A 31 19.65 -7.19 3.11
C LEU A 31 19.11 -8.48 2.48
N GLY A 32 19.94 -9.23 1.76
CA GLY A 32 19.52 -10.43 1.04
C GLY A 32 18.50 -10.12 -0.06
N CYS A 33 18.66 -8.99 -0.76
CA CYS A 33 17.76 -8.60 -1.85
C CYS A 33 18.55 -8.25 -3.12
N HIS A 34 17.84 -8.08 -4.24
CA HIS A 34 18.47 -7.71 -5.51
C HIS A 34 18.86 -6.22 -5.53
N ARG A 35 19.96 -5.85 -6.21
CA ARG A 35 20.39 -4.45 -6.37
C ARG A 35 19.27 -3.54 -6.92
N SER A 36 18.44 -4.07 -7.80
CA SER A 36 17.30 -3.33 -8.38
C SER A 36 16.22 -3.01 -7.36
N THR A 37 16.14 -3.74 -6.25
CA THR A 37 15.24 -3.39 -5.13
C THR A 37 15.74 -2.14 -4.42
N ILE A 38 17.04 -2.06 -4.11
CA ILE A 38 17.65 -0.88 -3.51
C ILE A 38 17.55 0.33 -4.45
N SER A 39 17.88 0.15 -5.73
CA SER A 39 17.76 1.23 -6.72
C SER A 39 16.32 1.78 -6.82
N ARG A 40 15.31 0.90 -6.87
CA ARG A 40 13.90 1.32 -6.92
C ARG A 40 13.45 2.00 -5.64
N GLU A 41 13.89 1.50 -4.48
CA GLU A 41 13.61 2.13 -3.19
C GLU A 41 14.17 3.54 -3.15
N LEU A 42 15.47 3.71 -3.43
CA LEU A 42 16.12 5.01 -3.43
C LEU A 42 15.50 5.97 -4.44
N ARG A 43 15.06 5.50 -5.61
CA ARG A 43 14.41 6.36 -6.60
C ARG A 43 13.02 6.82 -6.18
N ARG A 44 12.23 5.94 -5.55
CA ARG A 44 10.82 6.20 -5.23
C ARG A 44 10.61 6.88 -3.88
N ASN A 45 11.57 6.75 -2.97
CA ASN A 45 11.45 7.17 -1.58
C ASN A 45 12.53 8.17 -1.15
N ASN A 46 13.22 8.79 -2.10
CA ASN A 46 14.12 9.89 -1.78
C ASN A 46 13.34 11.15 -1.45
N THR A 47 13.93 12.02 -0.62
CA THR A 47 13.47 13.40 -0.44
C THR A 47 14.45 14.36 -1.11
N LEU A 48 14.10 15.66 -1.18
CA LEU A 48 14.99 16.70 -1.68
C LEU A 48 16.29 16.81 -0.86
N SER A 49 16.20 16.52 0.44
CA SER A 49 17.34 16.53 1.37
C SER A 49 18.13 15.21 1.38
N GLY A 50 17.76 14.25 0.53
CA GLY A 50 18.36 12.92 0.48
C GLY A 50 17.45 11.82 1.04
N TYR A 51 18.06 10.66 1.28
CA TYR A 51 17.32 9.47 1.73
C TYR A 51 17.19 9.50 3.24
N ASP A 52 15.96 9.44 3.75
CA ASP A 52 15.63 9.29 5.18
C ASP A 52 14.70 8.09 5.36
N ALA A 53 15.01 7.21 6.30
CA ALA A 53 14.28 5.95 6.48
C ALA A 53 12.80 6.15 6.88
N ARG A 54 12.51 7.15 7.73
CA ARG A 54 11.15 7.42 8.22
C ARG A 54 10.30 7.99 7.10
N CYS A 55 10.81 9.01 6.40
CA CYS A 55 10.14 9.58 5.22
C CYS A 55 9.93 8.52 4.13
N ALA A 56 10.91 7.64 3.89
CA ALA A 56 10.81 6.56 2.92
C ALA A 56 9.71 5.54 3.29
N HIS A 57 9.59 5.21 4.59
CA HIS A 57 8.56 4.31 5.07
C HIS A 57 7.16 4.93 4.91
N GLN A 58 6.99 6.20 5.32
CA GLN A 58 5.73 6.92 5.19
C GLN A 58 5.27 7.02 3.73
N GLN A 59 6.14 7.40 2.80
CA GLN A 59 5.82 7.43 1.36
C GLN A 59 5.43 6.05 0.82
N ALA A 60 6.06 4.97 1.31
CA ALA A 60 5.71 3.61 0.92
C ALA A 60 4.36 3.15 1.48
N GLU A 61 3.99 3.58 2.68
CA GLU A 61 2.67 3.36 3.28
C GLU A 61 1.59 4.19 2.56
N GLU A 62 1.85 5.46 2.29
CA GLU A 62 0.94 6.34 1.54
C GLU A 62 0.62 5.78 0.17
N ARG A 63 1.63 5.37 -0.61
CA ARG A 63 1.38 4.75 -1.91
C ARG A 63 0.57 3.46 -1.79
N ARG A 64 0.79 2.67 -0.74
CA ARG A 64 -0.04 1.47 -0.49
C ARG A 64 -1.48 1.85 -0.14
N ARG A 65 -1.69 2.89 0.67
CA ARG A 65 -3.01 3.43 0.98
C ARG A 65 -3.70 3.94 -0.28
N HIS A 66 -3.00 4.71 -1.12
CA HIS A 66 -3.54 5.21 -2.39
C HIS A 66 -3.91 4.07 -3.34
N HIS A 67 -3.07 3.05 -3.50
CA HIS A 67 -3.41 1.89 -4.32
C HIS A 67 -4.59 1.09 -3.76
N ARG A 68 -4.72 0.97 -2.44
CA ARG A 68 -5.89 0.35 -1.80
C ARG A 68 -7.15 1.19 -2.00
N ALA A 69 -7.06 2.50 -1.77
CA ALA A 69 -8.17 3.44 -1.95
C ALA A 69 -8.64 3.50 -3.42
N ALA A 70 -7.72 3.41 -4.38
CA ALA A 70 -8.06 3.31 -5.80
C ALA A 70 -8.67 1.95 -6.17
N ALA A 71 -8.41 0.90 -5.38
CA ALA A 71 -8.99 -0.43 -5.57
C ALA A 71 -10.34 -0.60 -4.84
N THR A 72 -10.65 0.24 -3.85
CA THR A 72 -11.95 0.30 -3.19
C THR A 72 -12.89 1.18 -4.00
N PRO A 73 -13.99 0.65 -4.56
CA PRO A 73 -15.02 1.47 -5.18
C PRO A 73 -15.59 2.44 -4.14
N ASP A 74 -15.85 3.68 -4.55
CA ASP A 74 -16.66 4.57 -3.73
C ASP A 74 -18.00 3.88 -3.43
N LEU A 75 -18.30 3.70 -2.14
CA LEU A 75 -19.43 2.89 -1.70
C LEU A 75 -20.76 3.45 -2.24
N GLY A 76 -20.89 4.78 -2.32
CA GLY A 76 -22.07 5.45 -2.88
C GLY A 76 -22.24 5.14 -4.36
N ASN A 77 -21.18 5.26 -5.14
CA ASN A 77 -21.18 4.92 -6.57
C ASN A 77 -21.47 3.43 -6.80
N LEU A 78 -20.87 2.54 -6.00
CA LEU A 78 -21.09 1.11 -6.11
C LEU A 78 -22.55 0.74 -5.83
N LEU A 79 -23.15 1.30 -4.78
CA LEU A 79 -24.56 1.10 -4.45
C LEU A 79 -25.47 1.66 -5.55
N GLY A 80 -25.17 2.84 -6.10
CA GLY A 80 -25.91 3.41 -7.22
C GLY A 80 -25.86 2.54 -8.49
N MET A 81 -24.69 1.97 -8.79
CA MET A 81 -24.54 1.01 -9.89
C MET A 81 -25.36 -0.26 -9.65
N LEU A 82 -25.28 -0.86 -8.47
CA LEU A 82 -26.04 -2.07 -8.13
C LEU A 82 -27.56 -1.82 -8.10
N SER A 83 -27.99 -0.63 -7.67
CA SER A 83 -29.39 -0.21 -7.73
C SER A 83 -29.88 -0.08 -9.16
N THR A 84 -29.05 0.47 -10.07
CA THR A 84 -29.36 0.56 -11.51
C THR A 84 -29.51 -0.82 -12.14
N LEU A 85 -28.78 -1.82 -11.64
CA LEU A 85 -28.92 -3.23 -12.04
C LEU A 85 -30.16 -3.92 -11.44
N GLY A 86 -30.97 -3.22 -10.63
CA GLY A 86 -32.20 -3.73 -10.03
C GLY A 86 -31.98 -4.62 -8.80
N TRP A 87 -30.83 -4.52 -8.13
CA TRP A 87 -30.52 -5.39 -7.00
C TRP A 87 -31.20 -4.89 -5.72
N SER A 88 -31.80 -5.80 -4.94
CA SER A 88 -32.33 -5.48 -3.61
C SER A 88 -31.20 -5.17 -2.62
N LYS A 89 -31.52 -4.47 -1.53
CA LYS A 89 -30.52 -4.04 -0.54
C LYS A 89 -29.79 -5.23 0.11
N GLU A 90 -30.47 -6.36 0.29
CA GLU A 90 -29.91 -7.60 0.82
C GLU A 90 -28.88 -8.19 -0.16
N LYS A 91 -29.19 -8.22 -1.47
CA LYS A 91 -28.24 -8.66 -2.50
C LYS A 91 -27.04 -7.73 -2.61
N GLN A 92 -27.25 -6.42 -2.50
CA GLN A 92 -26.16 -5.44 -2.46
C GLN A 92 -25.23 -5.68 -1.27
N LYS A 93 -25.80 -5.86 -0.08
CA LYS A 93 -25.05 -6.17 1.14
C LYS A 93 -24.22 -7.44 0.97
N GLU A 94 -24.82 -8.52 0.50
CA GLU A 94 -24.12 -9.80 0.33
C GLU A 94 -22.99 -9.70 -0.70
N PHE A 95 -23.20 -8.98 -1.79
CA PHE A 95 -22.16 -8.73 -2.80
C PHE A 95 -20.99 -7.93 -2.25
N ILE A 96 -21.26 -6.85 -1.51
CA ILE A 96 -20.22 -6.01 -0.93
C ILE A 96 -19.45 -6.78 0.14
N LEU A 97 -20.13 -7.55 1.00
CA LEU A 97 -19.45 -8.39 2.00
C LEU A 97 -18.57 -9.48 1.38
N ARG A 98 -18.94 -10.00 0.20
CA ARG A 98 -18.20 -11.04 -0.51
C ARG A 98 -17.01 -10.51 -1.30
N HIS A 99 -17.15 -9.36 -1.95
CA HIS A 99 -16.15 -8.82 -2.88
C HIS A 99 -15.34 -7.65 -2.33
N HIS A 100 -15.88 -6.94 -1.34
CA HIS A 100 -15.31 -5.75 -0.72
C HIS A 100 -15.46 -5.78 0.82
N PRO A 101 -14.88 -6.80 1.50
CA PRO A 101 -15.02 -6.95 2.95
C PRO A 101 -14.50 -5.73 3.75
N GLU A 102 -13.60 -4.95 3.16
CA GLU A 102 -13.10 -3.69 3.71
C GLU A 102 -14.18 -2.62 3.92
N LEU A 103 -15.32 -2.72 3.22
CA LEU A 103 -16.45 -1.78 3.33
C LEU A 103 -17.52 -2.25 4.32
N LYS A 104 -17.31 -3.38 5.01
CA LYS A 104 -18.30 -4.02 5.92
C LYS A 104 -18.87 -3.04 6.96
N LEU A 105 -18.00 -2.31 7.66
CA LEU A 105 -18.41 -1.40 8.73
C LEU A 105 -19.33 -0.29 8.21
N SER A 106 -19.02 0.25 7.02
CA SER A 106 -19.80 1.30 6.37
C SER A 106 -21.15 0.79 5.85
N VAL A 107 -21.22 -0.43 5.32
CA VAL A 107 -22.48 -1.05 4.87
C VAL A 107 -23.41 -1.35 6.04
N GLU A 108 -22.87 -1.87 7.16
CA GLU A 108 -23.66 -2.18 8.37
C GLU A 108 -24.25 -0.92 9.01
N GLN A 109 -23.48 0.17 9.07
CA GLN A 109 -23.96 1.47 9.58
C GLN A 109 -25.08 2.08 8.74
N MET A 110 -25.05 1.88 7.42
CA MET A 110 -26.03 2.46 6.50
C MET A 110 -27.36 1.70 6.50
N MET A 111 -27.32 0.37 6.67
CA MET A 111 -28.50 -0.51 6.61
C MET A 111 -29.23 -0.68 7.96
N SER A 112 -28.70 -0.08 9.02
CA SER A 112 -29.31 -0.07 10.37
C SER A 112 -30.19 1.15 10.63
N ARG A 113 -30.39 2.02 9.63
CA ARG A 113 -31.31 3.17 9.64
C ARG A 113 -32.49 2.92 8.71
#